data_AF-A0A6B2LSJ7-F1
#
_entry.id   AF-A0A6B2LSJ7-F1
#
_cell.length_a   1.000
_cell.length_b   1.000
_cell.length_c   1.000
_cell.angle_alpha   90.00
_cell.angle_beta   90.00
_cell.angle_gamma   90.00
#
_symmetry.space_group_name_H-M   'P 1'
#
loop_
_entity.id
_entity.type
_entity.pdbx_description
1 polymer ?
#
loop_
_entity_poly.entity_id
_entity_poly.type
_entity_poly.pdbx_seq_one_letter_code
_entity_poly.pdbx_strand_id
1 'polypeptide(L)'
;MIQVFEGERSMTRDNNLLGKFELSGIPPMPRGKPQIEVTFDLDANGILQVGAVDKTTGKSERITITNDKGRLSSEQIEKMVNEAEKYKEDDKKQKERIEAKNGLENYA
;
A
#
# COMPACT_ATOMS: atom_id res chain seq x y z
N MET A 1 -7.02 3.86 -8.89
CA MET A 1 -7.27 4.00 -7.43
C MET A 1 -6.03 3.56 -6.67
N ILE A 2 -5.61 4.36 -5.67
CA ILE A 2 -4.49 4.09 -4.77
C ILE A 2 -5.06 3.90 -3.37
N GLN A 3 -4.57 2.89 -2.66
CA GLN A 3 -5.03 2.54 -1.32
C GLN A 3 -3.83 2.48 -0.37
N VAL A 4 -3.97 3.05 0.82
CA VAL A 4 -2.94 3.14 1.84
C VAL A 4 -3.32 2.22 2.98
N PHE A 5 -2.43 1.27 3.29
CA PHE A 5 -2.62 0.30 4.37
C PHE A 5 -1.50 0.41 5.40
N GLU A 6 -1.78 -0.02 6.62
CA GLU A 6 -0.82 -0.20 7.70
C GLU A 6 -1.01 -1.55 8.37
N GLY A 7 0.09 -2.29 8.53
CA GLY A 7 0.15 -3.56 9.24
C GLY A 7 1.39 -4.36 8.85
N GLU A 8 1.65 -5.42 9.60
CA GLU A 8 2.87 -6.24 9.50
C GLU A 8 2.70 -7.46 8.59
N ARG A 9 1.50 -7.69 8.04
CA ARG A 9 1.21 -8.86 7.21
C ARG A 9 1.44 -8.59 5.73
N SER A 10 1.71 -9.65 4.96
CA SER A 10 2.10 -9.53 3.55
C SER A 10 0.95 -9.11 2.63
N MET A 11 -0.30 -9.34 3.05
CA MET A 11 -1.48 -9.16 2.22
C MET A 11 -2.35 -8.02 2.74
N THR A 12 -2.79 -7.14 1.85
CA THR A 12 -3.57 -5.94 2.23
C THR A 12 -4.88 -6.25 2.93
N ARG A 13 -5.52 -7.39 2.64
CA ARG A 13 -6.76 -7.84 3.32
C ARG A 13 -6.58 -8.13 4.81
N ASP A 14 -5.34 -8.39 5.22
CA ASP A 14 -4.95 -8.76 6.57
C ASP A 14 -4.35 -7.56 7.33
N ASN A 15 -4.34 -6.36 6.72
CA ASN A 15 -3.84 -5.10 7.25
C ASN A 15 -4.98 -4.06 7.39
N ASN A 16 -4.68 -2.95 8.06
CA ASN A 16 -5.65 -1.88 8.28
C ASN A 16 -5.65 -0.88 7.12
N LEU A 17 -6.81 -0.59 6.54
CA LEU A 17 -6.96 0.47 5.54
C LEU A 17 -6.95 1.83 6.23
N LEU A 18 -5.95 2.66 5.93
CA LEU A 18 -5.86 4.03 6.43
C LEU A 18 -6.61 5.04 5.54
N GLY A 19 -6.65 4.78 4.23
CA GLY A 19 -7.31 5.67 3.30
C GLY A 19 -7.16 5.24 1.85
N LYS A 20 -7.88 5.90 0.95
CA LYS A 20 -7.80 5.67 -0.50
C LYS A 20 -8.12 6.94 -1.26
N PHE A 21 -7.51 7.10 -2.43
CA PHE A 21 -7.78 8.19 -3.34
C PHE A 21 -7.63 7.74 -4.79
N GLU A 22 -8.13 8.53 -5.72
CA GLU A 22 -8.11 8.21 -7.14
C GLU A 22 -7.30 9.23 -7.93
N LEU A 23 -6.19 8.77 -8.53
CA LEU A 23 -5.49 9.53 -9.56
C LEU A 23 -6.20 9.33 -10.89
N SER A 24 -7.01 10.32 -11.28
CA SER A 24 -7.86 10.27 -12.47
C SER A 24 -7.19 10.87 -13.71
N GLY A 25 -7.74 10.55 -14.88
CA GLY A 25 -7.34 11.17 -16.14
C GLY A 25 -5.95 10.78 -16.64
N ILE A 26 -5.51 9.57 -16.32
CA ILE A 26 -4.35 8.92 -16.93
C ILE A 26 -4.77 8.45 -18.34
N PRO A 27 -4.07 8.85 -19.41
CA PRO A 27 -4.39 8.40 -20.76
C PRO A 27 -4.22 6.87 -20.88
N PRO A 28 -5.04 6.19 -21.71
CA PRO A 28 -4.88 4.77 -21.96
C PRO A 28 -3.48 4.47 -22.47
N MET A 29 -2.76 3.59 -21.78
CA MET A 29 -1.41 3.18 -22.14
C MET A 29 -1.28 1.66 -22.09
N PRO A 30 -0.41 1.05 -22.93
CA PRO A 30 -0.04 -0.35 -22.81
C PRO A 30 0.41 -0.69 -21.39
N ARG A 31 0.13 -1.93 -20.94
CA ARG A 31 0.57 -2.43 -19.63
C ARG A 31 2.10 -2.23 -19.48
N GLY A 32 2.53 -1.84 -18.28
CA GLY A 32 3.94 -1.59 -17.96
C GLY A 32 4.50 -0.23 -18.37
N LYS A 33 3.77 0.58 -19.14
CA LYS A 33 4.21 1.95 -19.51
C LYS A 33 3.82 3.07 -18.54
N PRO A 34 2.62 3.09 -17.91
CA PRO A 34 2.28 4.13 -16.94
C PRO A 34 3.30 4.17 -15.80
N GLN A 35 3.86 5.36 -15.53
CA GLN A 35 4.78 5.58 -14.43
C GLN A 35 4.12 6.47 -13.39
N ILE A 36 3.66 5.85 -12.30
CA ILE A 36 3.10 6.55 -11.15
C ILE A 36 4.17 6.60 -10.06
N GLU A 37 4.59 7.80 -9.68
CA GLU A 37 5.42 8.03 -8.51
C GLU A 37 4.52 8.18 -7.29
N VAL A 38 4.78 7.42 -6.24
CA VAL A 38 4.06 7.53 -4.97
C VAL A 38 5.04 7.99 -3.90
N THR A 39 4.67 9.05 -3.19
CA THR A 39 5.49 9.65 -2.14
C THR A 39 4.76 9.56 -0.82
N PHE A 40 5.46 9.08 0.21
CA PHE A 40 5.00 9.04 1.58
C PHE A 40 5.82 10.03 2.39
N ASP A 41 5.15 11.01 2.98
CA ASP A 41 5.76 12.03 3.83
C ASP A 41 5.15 11.95 5.23
N LEU A 42 5.99 11.66 6.23
CA LEU A 42 5.59 11.53 7.62
C LEU A 42 6.21 12.67 8.42
N ASP A 43 5.37 13.52 8.99
CA ASP A 43 5.83 14.65 9.79
C ASP A 43 6.08 14.28 11.26
N ALA A 44 6.68 15.20 12.01
CA ALA A 44 6.97 15.03 13.44
C ALA A 44 5.71 14.90 14.33
N ASN A 45 4.53 15.26 13.81
CA ASN A 45 3.26 15.13 14.51
C ASN A 45 2.61 13.75 14.28
N GLY A 46 3.14 12.96 13.33
CA GLY A 46 2.57 11.69 12.92
C GLY A 46 1.50 11.82 11.83
N ILE A 47 1.40 12.97 11.17
CA ILE A 47 0.51 13.14 10.01
C ILE A 47 1.23 12.57 8.79
N LEU A 48 0.59 11.58 8.15
CA LEU A 48 1.09 10.94 6.94
C LEU A 48 0.43 11.58 5.72
N GLN A 49 1.22 12.19 4.85
CA GLN A 49 0.77 12.64 3.54
C GLN A 49 1.20 11.62 2.49
N VAL A 50 0.24 11.09 1.75
CA VAL A 50 0.52 10.18 0.63
C VAL A 50 0.10 10.87 -0.65
N GLY A 51 1.08 11.18 -1.49
CA GLY A 51 0.89 11.76 -2.81
C GLY A 51 1.18 10.75 -3.90
N ALA A 52 0.53 10.90 -5.04
CA ALA A 52 0.88 10.18 -6.26
C ALA A 52 0.88 11.11 -7.46
N VAL A 53 1.87 10.95 -8.34
CA VAL A 53 2.07 11.75 -9.55
C VAL A 53 2.24 10.82 -10.74
N ASP A 54 1.45 11.02 -11.80
CA ASP A 54 1.74 10.42 -13.11
C ASP A 54 2.87 11.20 -13.78
N LYS A 55 4.03 10.56 -13.95
CA LYS A 55 5.23 11.19 -14.54
C LYS A 55 5.03 11.62 -16.00
N THR A 56 4.04 11.07 -16.69
CA THR A 56 3.76 11.39 -18.09
C THR A 56 2.97 12.68 -18.23
N THR A 57 1.93 12.84 -17.42
CA THR A 57 1.00 13.99 -17.51
C THR A 57 1.26 15.07 -16.47
N GLY A 58 2.04 14.78 -15.43
CA GLY A 58 2.24 15.65 -14.27
C GLY A 58 1.02 15.74 -13.35
N LYS A 59 -0.06 14.98 -13.63
CA LYS A 59 -1.24 14.97 -12.77
C LYS A 59 -0.89 14.36 -11.43
N SER A 60 -1.34 15.00 -10.37
CA SER A 60 -1.06 14.58 -9.01
C SER A 60 -2.32 14.58 -8.17
N GLU A 61 -2.45 13.60 -7.30
CA GLU A 61 -3.48 13.53 -6.26
C GLU A 61 -2.84 13.12 -4.94
N ARG A 62 -3.43 13.55 -3.82
CA ARG A 62 -2.89 13.25 -2.49
C ARG A 62 -3.98 13.07 -1.45
N ILE A 63 -3.64 12.31 -0.41
CA ILE A 63 -4.45 12.13 0.79
C ILE A 63 -3.61 12.50 2.01
N THR A 64 -4.25 13.18 2.97
CA THR A 64 -3.68 13.43 4.29
C THR A 64 -4.34 12.46 5.26
N ILE A 65 -3.52 11.69 5.98
CA ILE A 65 -3.93 10.70 6.96
C ILE A 65 -3.43 11.17 8.30
N THR A 66 -4.35 11.62 9.15
CA THR A 66 -4.04 12.01 10.52
C THR A 66 -3.94 10.76 11.37
N ASN A 67 -2.74 10.45 11.88
CA ASN A 67 -2.58 9.39 12.85
C ASN A 67 -2.82 9.97 14.25
N ASP A 68 -3.98 9.68 14.85
CA ASP A 68 -4.22 10.05 16.24
C ASP A 68 -3.18 9.34 17.12
N LYS A 69 -2.38 10.10 17.87
CA LYS A 69 -1.43 9.52 18.84
C LYS A 69 -2.22 8.61 19.79
N GLY A 70 -1.88 7.33 19.80
CA GLY A 70 -2.58 6.31 20.59
C GLY A 70 -3.67 5.52 19.83
N ARG A 71 -3.76 5.64 18.50
CA ARG A 71 -4.65 4.80 17.67
C ARG A 71 -4.43 3.30 17.88
N LEU A 72 -3.20 2.90 18.19
CA LEU A 72 -2.84 1.54 18.53
C LEU A 72 -2.27 1.49 19.95
N SER A 73 -2.86 0.65 20.79
CA SER A 73 -2.26 0.31 22.09
C SER A 73 -1.04 -0.58 21.88
N SER A 74 -0.12 -0.60 22.85
CA SER A 74 1.04 -1.50 22.82
C SER A 74 0.62 -2.96 22.66
N GLU A 75 -0.49 -3.36 23.26
CA GLU A 75 -1.06 -4.71 23.15
C GLU A 75 -1.54 -5.01 21.73
N GLN A 76 -2.13 -4.03 21.03
CA GLN A 76 -2.52 -4.18 19.63
C GLN A 76 -1.30 -4.32 18.72
N ILE A 77 -0.25 -3.52 18.97
CA ILE A 77 1.01 -3.60 18.22
C ILE A 77 1.65 -4.99 18.41
N GLU A 78 1.77 -5.43 19.66
CA GLU A 78 2.36 -6.74 19.96
C GLU A 78 1.55 -7.88 19.35
N LYS A 79 0.21 -7.79 19.40
CA LYS A 79 -0.67 -8.75 18.73
C LYS A 79 -0.42 -8.78 17.22
N MET A 80 -0.30 -7.63 16.56
CA MET A 80 -0.03 -7.56 15.11
C MET A 80 1.30 -8.22 14.74
N VAL A 81 2.36 -7.95 15.51
CA VAL A 81 3.67 -8.57 15.30
C VAL A 81 3.60 -10.09 15.51
N ASN A 82 2.93 -10.54 16.57
CA ASN A 82 2.75 -11.97 16.85
C ASN A 82 1.92 -12.68 15.76
N GLU A 83 0.85 -12.04 15.26
CA GLU A 83 0.06 -12.57 14.16
C GLU A 83 0.87 -12.63 12.87
N ALA A 84 1.68 -11.62 12.56
CA ALA A 84 2.55 -11.62 11.39
C ALA A 84 3.58 -12.76 11.45
N GLU A 85 4.25 -12.97 12.58
CA GLU A 85 5.18 -14.10 12.74
C GLU A 85 4.48 -15.46 12.67
N LYS A 86 3.29 -15.57 13.28
CA LYS A 86 2.48 -16.81 13.23
C LYS A 86 2.08 -17.18 11.80
N TYR A 87 1.69 -16.20 10.97
CA TYR A 87 1.21 -16.44 9.61
C TYR A 87 2.28 -16.29 8.53
N LYS A 88 3.55 -16.10 8.91
CA LYS A 88 4.68 -15.85 8.01
C LYS A 88 4.81 -16.89 6.89
N GLU A 89 4.64 -18.17 7.20
CA GLU A 89 4.74 -19.24 6.20
C GLU A 89 3.55 -19.24 5.21
N ASP A 90 2.33 -19.03 5.71
CA ASP A 90 1.15 -18.94 4.85
C ASP A 90 1.20 -17.69 3.96
N ASP A 91 1.62 -16.56 4.52
CA ASP A 91 1.84 -15.30 3.80
C ASP A 91 2.88 -15.49 2.70
N LYS A 92 3.99 -16.19 2.98
CA LYS A 92 5.02 -16.52 1.99
C LYS A 92 4.46 -17.37 0.86
N LYS A 93 3.76 -18.47 1.16
CA LYS A 93 3.16 -19.36 0.14
C LYS A 93 2.17 -18.59 -0.75
N GLN A 94 1.37 -17.71 -0.16
CA GLN A 94 0.42 -16.92 -0.92
C GLN A 94 1.10 -15.89 -1.81
N LYS A 95 2.15 -15.24 -1.30
CA LYS A 95 2.98 -14.31 -2.09
C LYS A 95 3.60 -15.01 -3.29
N GLU A 96 4.25 -16.16 -3.08
CA GLU A 96 4.86 -16.96 -4.14
C GLU A 96 3.85 -17.36 -5.22
N ARG A 97 2.64 -17.77 -4.82
CA ARG A 97 1.55 -18.09 -5.76
C ARG A 97 1.15 -16.89 -6.61
N ILE A 98 1.07 -15.69 -6.01
CA ILE A 98 0.70 -14.46 -6.71
C ILE A 98 1.83 -14.02 -7.65
N GLU A 99 3.09 -14.09 -7.21
CA GLU A 99 4.25 -13.76 -8.03
C GLU A 99 4.36 -14.69 -9.24
N ALA A 100 4.16 -16.00 -9.05
CA ALA A 100 4.12 -16.96 -10.16
C ALA A 100 3.00 -16.64 -11.16
N LYS A 101 1.79 -16.28 -10.66
CA LYS A 101 0.68 -15.88 -11.52
C LYS A 101 0.98 -14.60 -12.30
N ASN A 102 1.49 -13.57 -11.63
CA ASN A 102 1.83 -12.29 -12.25
C ASN A 102 2.98 -12.43 -13.26
N GLY A 103 3.94 -13.32 -13.00
CA GLY A 103 5.02 -13.65 -13.93
C GLY A 103 4.50 -14.26 -15.23
N LEU A 104 3.52 -15.16 -15.15
CA LEU A 104 2.86 -15.74 -16.33
C LEU A 104 2.00 -14.71 -17.07
N GLU A 105 1.27 -13.86 -16.36
CA GLU A 105 0.44 -12.80 -16.96
C GLU A 105 1.26 -11.67 -17.63
N ASN A 106 2.52 -11.48 -17.27
CA ASN A 106 3.42 -10.52 -17.92
C ASN A 106 4.23 -11.12 -19.09
N TYR A 107 4.29 -12.45 -19.21
CA TYR A 107 4.99 -13.15 -20.30
C TYR A 107 4.10 -13.39 -21.53
N ALA A 108 2.78 -13.44 -21.35
CA ALA A 108 1.77 -13.55 -22.40
C ALA A 108 1.32 -12.18 -22.92
#